data_AF-A0A0N4YM95-F1
#
_entry.id   AF-A0A0N4YM95-F1
#
_cell.length_a   1.000
_cell.length_b   1.000
_cell.length_c   1.000
_cell.angle_alpha   90.00
_cell.angle_beta   90.00
_cell.angle_gamma   90.00
#
_symmetry.space_group_name_H-M   'P 1'
#
loop_
_entity.id
_entity.type
_entity.pdbx_description
1 polymer ?
#
loop_
_entity_poly.entity_id
_entity_poly.type
_entity_poly.pdbx_seq_one_letter_code
_entity_poly.pdbx_strand_id
1 'polypeptide(L)'
;MDQGQGFQLSTSKRRLTLFCKKLDSTIAEAREVVSNFENQRVAQEKLTAVETFTKKVEEAQQEYATSLDRPERTPSAQEAVDYEQYLAMSEMTVLAAYEVAVQLRALLRMPSSTSKRNIEEEVFHGGTLLNAVAPGYTRQVHLLRRKDSNLHLKRQG
;
A
#
# COMPACT_ATOMS: atom_id res chain seq x y z
N MET A 1 -23.60 42.24 -5.92
CA MET A 1 -22.93 41.97 -4.63
C MET A 1 -21.85 40.93 -4.90
N ASP A 2 -20.77 41.32 -5.60
CA ASP A 2 -19.93 40.34 -6.31
C ASP A 2 -18.53 40.12 -5.69
N GLN A 3 -18.07 41.03 -4.83
CA GLN A 3 -16.70 40.96 -4.30
C GLN A 3 -16.47 39.78 -3.33
N GLY A 4 -17.50 39.36 -2.59
CA GLY A 4 -17.38 38.22 -1.65
C GLY A 4 -17.25 36.86 -2.33
N GLN A 5 -17.82 36.68 -3.52
CA GLN A 5 -17.83 35.40 -4.24
C GLN A 5 -16.50 35.15 -4.97
N GLY A 6 -15.95 36.18 -5.63
CA GLY A 6 -14.61 36.10 -6.22
C GLY A 6 -13.55 35.76 -5.16
N PHE A 7 -13.72 36.26 -3.94
CA PHE A 7 -12.84 35.93 -2.81
C PHE A 7 -13.00 34.46 -2.34
N GLN A 8 -14.22 33.93 -2.27
CA GLN A 8 -14.45 32.51 -1.93
C GLN A 8 -13.88 31.57 -2.99
N LEU A 9 -14.15 31.81 -4.28
CA LEU A 9 -13.65 30.97 -5.38
C LEU A 9 -12.13 31.01 -5.49
N SER A 10 -11.52 32.20 -5.36
CA SER A 10 -10.05 32.32 -5.37
C SER A 10 -9.40 31.62 -4.18
N THR A 11 -10.04 31.66 -3.00
CA THR A 11 -9.57 30.94 -1.82
C THR A 11 -9.63 29.42 -2.03
N SER A 12 -10.73 28.89 -2.57
CA SER A 12 -10.89 27.47 -2.86
C SER A 12 -9.88 26.99 -3.91
N LYS A 13 -9.70 27.74 -5.01
CA LYS A 13 -8.67 27.46 -6.03
C LYS A 13 -7.27 27.42 -5.43
N ARG A 14 -6.92 28.40 -4.59
CA ARG A 14 -5.62 28.45 -3.90
C ARG A 14 -5.41 27.25 -3.00
N ARG A 15 -6.43 26.86 -2.24
CA ARG A 15 -6.37 25.73 -1.31
C ARG A 15 -6.23 24.41 -2.05
N LEU A 16 -7.00 24.20 -3.11
CA LEU A 16 -6.91 23.04 -3.97
C LEU A 16 -5.51 22.91 -4.60
N THR A 17 -4.99 24.01 -5.16
CA THR A 17 -3.62 24.06 -5.72
C THR A 17 -2.58 23.65 -4.68
N LEU A 18 -2.70 24.18 -3.46
CA LEU A 18 -1.76 23.88 -2.38
C LEU A 18 -1.78 22.40 -2.00
N PHE A 19 -2.97 21.81 -1.89
CA PHE A 19 -3.08 20.39 -1.55
C PHE A 19 -2.61 19.48 -2.68
N CYS A 20 -2.90 19.80 -3.94
CA CYS A 20 -2.37 19.04 -5.08
C CYS A 20 -0.84 19.04 -5.07
N LYS A 21 -0.20 20.21 -4.92
CA LYS A 21 1.27 20.32 -4.84
C LYS A 21 1.88 19.55 -3.67
N LYS A 22 1.23 19.58 -2.50
CA LYS A 22 1.68 18.81 -1.33
C LYS A 22 1.55 17.32 -1.57
N LEU A 23 0.45 16.89 -2.20
CA LEU A 23 0.23 15.50 -2.55
C LEU A 23 1.24 15.02 -3.59
N ASP A 24 1.54 15.81 -4.63
CA ASP A 24 2.58 15.50 -5.62
C ASP A 24 3.95 15.28 -4.96
N SER A 25 4.35 16.17 -4.04
CA SER A 25 5.60 15.99 -3.26
C SER A 25 5.56 14.71 -2.43
N THR A 26 4.43 14.44 -1.77
CA THR A 26 4.26 13.24 -0.96
C THR A 26 4.29 11.95 -1.81
N ILE A 27 3.72 11.99 -3.02
CA ILE A 27 3.76 10.89 -3.99
C ILE A 27 5.20 10.64 -4.43
N ALA A 28 5.97 11.69 -4.73
CA ALA A 28 7.37 11.54 -5.12
C ALA A 28 8.19 10.85 -4.02
N GLU A 29 8.06 11.30 -2.77
CA GLU A 29 8.70 10.67 -1.61
C GLU A 29 8.20 9.23 -1.38
N ALA A 30 6.91 8.98 -1.57
CA ALA A 30 6.34 7.64 -1.44
C ALA A 30 6.86 6.68 -2.52
N ARG A 31 7.04 7.16 -3.77
CA ARG A 31 7.63 6.37 -4.86
C ARG A 31 9.09 6.02 -4.60
N GLU A 32 9.84 6.89 -3.94
CA GLU A 32 11.20 6.59 -3.48
C GLU A 32 11.19 5.46 -2.45
N VAL A 33 10.28 5.51 -1.48
CA VAL A 33 10.11 4.43 -0.47
C VAL A 33 9.67 3.11 -1.12
N VAL A 34 8.82 3.16 -2.14
CA VAL A 34 8.43 1.95 -2.89
C VAL A 34 9.62 1.35 -3.63
N SER A 35 10.46 2.20 -4.24
CA SER A 35 11.64 1.75 -5.00
C SER A 35 12.74 1.19 -4.08
N ASN A 36 12.89 1.76 -2.89
CA ASN A 36 13.92 1.42 -1.90
C ASN A 36 13.27 1.00 -0.58
N PHE A 37 12.46 -0.06 -0.62
CA PHE A 37 11.73 -0.51 0.56
C PHE A 37 12.65 -1.16 1.59
N GLU A 38 12.98 -0.43 2.64
CA GLU A 38 13.85 -0.90 3.73
C GLU A 38 13.14 -0.94 5.09
N ASN A 39 12.15 -0.06 5.29
CA ASN A 39 11.55 0.17 6.59
C ASN A 39 10.02 0.23 6.52
N GLN A 40 9.37 -0.75 7.14
CA GLN A 40 7.91 -0.87 7.21
C GLN A 40 7.25 0.35 7.87
N ARG A 41 7.88 0.94 8.89
CA ARG A 41 7.36 2.14 9.56
C ARG A 41 7.34 3.34 8.62
N VAL A 42 8.42 3.55 7.86
CA VAL A 42 8.50 4.65 6.90
C VAL A 42 7.45 4.49 5.79
N ALA A 43 7.27 3.26 5.29
CA ALA A 43 6.22 2.98 4.30
C ALA A 43 4.80 3.21 4.86
N GLN A 44 4.55 2.86 6.11
CA GLN A 44 3.26 3.12 6.77
C GLN A 44 3.03 4.62 6.97
N GLU A 45 4.05 5.37 7.40
CA GLU A 45 3.99 6.82 7.56
C GLU A 45 3.71 7.51 6.22
N LYS A 46 4.38 7.09 5.14
CA LYS A 46 4.10 7.61 3.78
C LYS A 46 2.70 7.25 3.30
N LEU A 47 2.23 6.03 3.54
CA LEU A 47 0.87 5.62 3.17
C LEU A 47 -0.17 6.51 3.84
N THR A 48 -0.05 6.74 5.15
CA THR A 48 -0.95 7.62 5.89
C THR A 48 -0.88 9.06 5.40
N ALA A 49 0.31 9.57 5.06
CA ALA A 49 0.46 10.91 4.50
C ALA A 49 -0.22 11.05 3.14
N VAL A 50 -0.02 10.08 2.23
CA VAL A 50 -0.68 10.03 0.92
C VAL A 50 -2.21 10.04 1.10
N GLU A 51 -2.76 9.13 1.90
CA GLU A 51 -4.21 9.03 2.14
C GLU A 51 -4.78 10.33 2.74
N THR A 52 -4.06 10.97 3.66
CA THR A 52 -4.47 12.22 4.29
C THR A 52 -4.54 13.36 3.27
N PHE A 53 -3.53 13.50 2.41
CA PHE A 53 -3.52 14.57 1.42
C PHE A 53 -4.46 14.30 0.25
N THR A 54 -4.67 13.03 -0.15
CA THR A 54 -5.72 12.64 -1.11
C THR A 54 -7.08 13.14 -0.64
N LYS A 55 -7.45 12.82 0.61
CA LYS A 55 -8.73 13.27 1.17
C LYS A 55 -8.86 14.80 1.17
N LYS A 56 -7.79 15.53 1.50
CA LYS A 56 -7.79 17.01 1.47
C LYS A 56 -7.96 17.59 0.07
N VAL A 57 -7.43 16.92 -0.96
CA VAL A 57 -7.65 17.31 -2.36
C VAL A 57 -9.11 17.08 -2.74
N GLU A 58 -9.67 15.91 -2.43
CA GLU A 58 -11.07 15.58 -2.68
C GLU A 58 -12.03 16.56 -1.98
N GLU A 59 -11.80 16.85 -0.69
CA GLU A 59 -12.58 17.83 0.09
C GLU A 59 -12.48 19.24 -0.52
N ALA A 60 -11.28 19.67 -0.95
CA ALA A 60 -11.11 20.98 -1.58
C ALA A 60 -11.74 21.07 -2.97
N GLN A 61 -11.73 19.98 -3.75
CA GLN A 61 -12.39 19.92 -5.05
C GLN A 61 -13.92 19.97 -4.87
N GLN A 62 -14.46 19.23 -3.90
CA GLN A 62 -15.88 19.27 -3.56
C GLN A 62 -16.31 20.68 -3.14
N GLU A 63 -15.56 21.34 -2.26
CA GLU A 63 -15.87 22.71 -1.85
C GLU A 63 -15.82 23.72 -3.02
N TYR A 64 -14.87 23.53 -3.95
CA TYR A 64 -14.81 24.37 -5.15
C TYR A 64 -16.01 24.14 -6.07
N ALA A 65 -16.40 22.88 -6.31
CA ALA A 65 -17.59 22.54 -7.08
C ALA A 65 -18.87 23.10 -6.45
N THR A 66 -19.06 22.91 -5.14
CA THR A 66 -20.22 23.46 -4.40
C THR A 66 -20.26 24.99 -4.42
N SER A 67 -19.10 25.65 -4.46
CA SER A 67 -19.03 27.11 -4.57
C SER A 67 -19.48 27.63 -5.95
N LEU A 68 -19.39 26.79 -6.99
CA LEU A 68 -19.83 27.08 -8.35
C LEU A 68 -21.31 26.70 -8.58
N ASP A 69 -21.78 25.60 -7.98
CA ASP A 69 -23.13 25.05 -8.16
C ASP A 69 -24.20 25.74 -7.30
N ARG A 70 -24.22 27.09 -7.31
CA ARG A 70 -25.25 27.85 -6.58
C ARG A 70 -26.49 28.02 -7.46
N PRO A 71 -27.69 27.64 -6.99
CA PRO A 71 -28.92 27.63 -7.80
C PRO A 71 -29.35 29.01 -8.31
N GLU A 72 -28.84 30.08 -7.70
CA GLU A 72 -29.16 31.47 -8.02
C GLU A 72 -28.30 32.07 -9.13
N ARG A 73 -27.29 31.34 -9.64
CA ARG A 73 -26.31 31.90 -10.59
C ARG A 73 -25.81 30.85 -11.59
N THR A 74 -25.82 31.22 -12.87
CA THR A 74 -25.10 30.48 -13.90
C THR A 74 -23.61 30.85 -13.87
N PRO A 75 -22.68 29.88 -13.81
CA PRO A 75 -21.25 30.14 -13.93
C PRO A 75 -20.91 30.86 -15.24
N SER A 76 -19.93 31.77 -15.19
CA SER A 76 -19.38 32.38 -16.41
C SER A 76 -18.58 31.37 -17.23
N ALA A 77 -18.37 31.67 -18.51
CA ALA A 77 -17.54 30.83 -19.38
C ALA A 77 -16.11 30.64 -18.83
N GLN A 78 -15.53 31.67 -18.21
CA GLN A 78 -14.20 31.56 -17.59
C GLN A 78 -14.23 30.66 -16.34
N GLU A 79 -15.26 30.75 -15.51
CA GLU A 79 -15.40 29.87 -14.34
C GLU A 79 -15.58 28.41 -14.75
N ALA A 80 -16.27 28.13 -15.86
CA ALA A 80 -16.39 26.78 -16.41
C ALA A 80 -15.04 26.24 -16.92
N VAL A 81 -14.27 27.05 -17.66
CA VAL A 81 -12.91 26.67 -18.10
C VAL A 81 -11.99 26.42 -16.90
N ASP A 82 -12.02 27.33 -15.92
CA ASP A 82 -11.22 27.17 -14.70
C ASP A 82 -11.64 25.90 -13.95
N TYR A 83 -12.94 25.61 -13.87
CA TYR A 83 -13.45 24.40 -13.24
C TYR A 83 -12.86 23.13 -13.84
N GLU A 84 -12.94 22.97 -15.16
CA GLU A 84 -12.37 21.82 -15.87
C GLU A 84 -10.87 21.70 -15.64
N GLN A 85 -10.13 22.81 -15.64
CA GLN A 85 -8.69 22.80 -15.38
C GLN A 85 -8.37 22.32 -13.97
N TYR A 86 -9.08 22.84 -12.97
CA TYR A 86 -8.87 22.47 -11.57
C TYR A 86 -9.34 21.05 -11.28
N LEU A 87 -10.43 20.61 -11.90
CA LEU A 87 -10.92 19.24 -11.85
C LEU A 87 -9.87 18.28 -12.40
N ALA A 88 -9.42 18.48 -13.65
CA ALA A 88 -8.41 17.63 -14.27
C ALA A 88 -7.11 17.55 -13.46
N MET A 89 -6.63 18.69 -12.93
CA MET A 89 -5.46 18.70 -12.05
C MET A 89 -5.68 17.82 -10.81
N SER A 90 -6.82 18.01 -10.12
CA SER A 90 -7.13 17.27 -8.90
C SER A 90 -7.28 15.77 -9.15
N GLU A 91 -7.95 15.37 -10.24
CA GLU A 91 -8.15 13.98 -10.63
C GLU A 91 -6.83 13.30 -10.97
N MET A 92 -5.97 13.94 -11.76
CA MET A 92 -4.65 13.39 -12.09
C MET A 92 -3.80 13.16 -10.83
N THR A 93 -3.76 14.14 -9.91
CA THR A 93 -2.99 14.00 -8.66
C THR A 93 -3.57 12.90 -7.77
N VAL A 94 -4.90 12.81 -7.64
CA VAL A 94 -5.59 11.80 -6.83
C VAL A 94 -5.38 10.39 -7.40
N LEU A 95 -5.45 10.22 -8.72
CA LEU A 95 -5.16 8.94 -9.37
C LEU A 95 -3.73 8.47 -9.09
N ALA A 96 -2.74 9.36 -9.27
CA ALA A 96 -1.36 9.06 -8.95
C ALA A 96 -1.14 8.71 -7.47
N ALA A 97 -1.90 9.35 -6.56
CA ALA A 97 -1.90 9.03 -5.14
C ALA A 97 -2.44 7.62 -4.87
N TYR A 98 -3.54 7.22 -5.52
CA TYR A 98 -4.10 5.88 -5.37
C TYR A 98 -3.15 4.80 -5.89
N GLU A 99 -2.48 5.04 -7.02
CA GLU A 99 -1.48 4.12 -7.57
C GLU A 99 -0.33 3.84 -6.60
N VAL A 100 0.24 4.88 -5.99
CA VAL A 100 1.33 4.71 -5.02
C VAL A 100 0.84 4.13 -3.69
N ALA A 101 -0.37 4.48 -3.25
CA ALA A 101 -0.98 3.90 -2.04
C ALA A 101 -1.19 2.39 -2.18
N VAL A 102 -1.62 1.90 -3.35
CA VAL A 102 -1.74 0.46 -3.63
C VAL A 102 -0.39 -0.23 -3.50
N GLN A 103 0.68 0.36 -4.06
CA GLN A 103 2.04 -0.20 -3.98
C GLN A 103 2.56 -0.24 -2.53
N LEU A 104 2.39 0.83 -1.76
CA LEU A 104 2.76 0.85 -0.35
C LEU A 104 1.99 -0.21 0.46
N ARG A 105 0.67 -0.34 0.25
CA ARG A 105 -0.13 -1.39 0.91
C ARG A 105 0.32 -2.79 0.53
N ALA A 106 0.78 -3.02 -0.71
CA ALA A 106 1.33 -4.30 -1.13
C ALA A 106 2.62 -4.62 -0.36
N LEU A 107 3.56 -3.67 -0.27
CA LEU A 107 4.81 -3.83 0.50
C LEU A 107 4.54 -4.14 1.97
N LEU A 108 3.61 -3.41 2.60
CA LEU A 108 3.25 -3.58 4.01
C LEU A 108 2.56 -4.93 4.31
N ARG A 109 2.00 -5.60 3.31
CA ARG A 109 1.38 -6.93 3.44
C ARG A 109 2.35 -8.08 3.22
N MET A 110 3.55 -7.82 2.69
CA MET A 110 4.54 -8.86 2.51
C MET A 110 5.06 -9.30 3.89
N PRO A 111 5.02 -10.60 4.23
CA PRO A 111 5.68 -11.08 5.43
C PRO A 111 7.17 -10.77 5.30
N SER A 112 7.78 -10.18 6.33
CA SER A 112 9.22 -9.97 6.37
C SER A 112 9.92 -11.31 6.24
N SER A 113 10.36 -11.67 5.04
CA SER A 113 11.15 -12.85 4.79
C SER A 113 12.59 -12.61 5.24
N THR A 114 12.78 -12.24 6.51
CA THR A 114 14.05 -12.32 7.22
C THR A 114 14.01 -13.53 8.15
N SER A 115 13.67 -14.70 7.57
CA SER A 115 14.18 -15.95 8.10
C SER A 115 15.63 -16.09 7.61
N LYS A 116 16.55 -15.41 8.31
CA LYS A 116 17.95 -15.83 8.30
C LYS A 116 17.97 -17.24 8.90
N ARG A 117 17.89 -18.26 8.04
CA ARG A 117 18.32 -19.61 8.39
C ARG A 117 19.81 -19.51 8.66
N ASN A 118 20.18 -19.23 9.91
CA ASN A 118 21.45 -19.66 10.45
C ASN A 118 21.38 -21.20 10.47
N ILE A 119 21.75 -21.82 9.36
CA ILE A 119 22.23 -23.19 9.40
C ILE A 119 23.62 -23.05 9.99
N GLU A 120 23.72 -23.38 11.27
CA GLU A 120 24.98 -23.77 11.89
C GLU A 120 25.58 -24.86 11.00
N GLU A 121 26.60 -24.52 10.23
CA GLU A 121 27.53 -25.51 9.70
C GLU A 121 28.32 -26.06 10.90
N GLU A 122 27.69 -26.93 11.69
CA GLU A 122 28.44 -27.94 12.43
C GLU A 122 29.03 -28.89 11.39
N VAL A 123 30.28 -28.59 11.01
CA VAL A 123 31.14 -29.48 10.25
C VAL A 123 31.42 -30.71 11.13
N PHE A 124 30.55 -31.70 11.06
CA PHE A 124 30.73 -33.03 11.65
C PHE A 124 31.92 -33.72 10.96
N HIS A 125 33.12 -33.50 11.50
CA HIS A 125 34.29 -34.32 11.19
C HIS A 125 34.07 -35.71 11.82
N GLY A 126 33.97 -36.72 10.96
CA GLY A 126 33.92 -38.10 11.36
C GLY A 126 35.08 -38.47 12.29
N GLY A 127 34.74 -39.07 13.43
CA GLY A 127 35.71 -39.57 14.40
C GLY A 127 35.00 -40.41 15.47
N THR A 128 34.90 -41.71 15.21
CA THR A 128 34.56 -42.75 16.19
C THR A 128 35.44 -42.62 17.43
N LEU A 129 34.89 -42.76 18.64
CA LEU A 129 35.49 -43.56 19.73
C LEU A 129 34.49 -43.83 20.87
N LEU A 130 34.63 -45.02 21.44
CA LEU A 130 33.81 -45.73 22.42
C LEU A 130 33.93 -45.15 23.84
N ASN A 131 32.84 -45.25 24.63
CA ASN A 131 32.77 -45.70 26.05
C ASN A 131 31.39 -45.30 26.63
N ALA A 132 30.46 -46.25 26.83
CA ALA A 132 30.31 -47.12 27.99
C ALA A 132 29.58 -46.46 29.19
N VAL A 133 28.38 -46.98 29.48
CA VAL A 133 27.73 -47.28 30.79
C VAL A 133 26.21 -46.97 30.74
N ALA A 134 25.42 -48.02 30.97
CA ALA A 134 23.96 -48.15 30.87
C ALA A 134 23.23 -47.69 32.17
N PRO A 135 21.97 -48.09 32.49
CA PRO A 135 20.75 -48.33 31.70
C PRO A 135 19.53 -47.55 32.25
N GLY A 136 18.46 -47.35 31.47
CA GLY A 136 17.26 -46.67 31.97
C GLY A 136 16.01 -46.80 31.11
N TYR A 137 15.46 -48.01 31.06
CA TYR A 137 14.02 -48.32 30.96
C TYR A 137 13.09 -47.60 29.94
N THR A 138 12.61 -48.45 29.03
CA THR A 138 11.21 -48.62 28.55
C THR A 138 10.65 -47.79 27.37
N ARG A 139 10.54 -48.51 26.25
CA ARG A 139 9.30 -49.03 25.61
C ARG A 139 8.85 -48.42 24.27
N GLN A 140 8.79 -49.34 23.29
CA GLN A 140 7.87 -49.46 22.14
C GLN A 140 7.88 -48.32 21.10
N VAL A 141 8.43 -48.46 19.90
CA VAL A 141 8.19 -49.44 18.80
C VAL A 141 6.70 -49.57 18.42
N HIS A 142 6.32 -48.86 17.35
CA HIS A 142 5.63 -49.37 16.15
C HIS A 142 5.60 -48.21 15.12
N LEU A 143 6.44 -48.13 14.09
CA LEU A 143 6.47 -48.94 12.87
C LEU A 143 5.08 -49.17 12.25
N LEU A 144 4.70 -48.28 11.33
CA LEU A 144 3.90 -48.63 10.15
C LEU A 144 4.54 -48.03 8.89
N ARG A 145 5.25 -48.93 8.19
CA ARG A 145 5.65 -48.87 6.77
C ARG A 145 4.46 -48.40 5.91
N ARG A 146 4.68 -47.46 4.99
CA ARG A 146 5.06 -47.67 3.57
C ARG A 146 4.05 -48.49 2.73
N LYS A 147 3.63 -47.80 1.65
CA LYS A 147 3.36 -48.27 0.27
C LYS A 147 2.11 -49.12 0.02
N ASP A 148 1.27 -48.61 -0.88
CA ASP A 148 0.81 -49.18 -2.16
C ASP A 148 0.02 -48.04 -2.86
N SER A 149 0.28 -47.49 -4.06
CA SER A 149 0.65 -48.01 -5.39
C SER A 149 -0.34 -49.02 -5.98
N ASN A 150 -1.05 -48.53 -7.01
CA ASN A 150 -1.83 -49.22 -8.05
C ASN A 150 -3.28 -49.65 -7.75
N LEU A 151 -4.22 -49.03 -8.47
CA LEU A 151 -5.16 -49.65 -9.41
C LEU A 151 -5.98 -48.54 -10.07
N HIS A 152 -5.58 -48.04 -11.24
CA HIS A 152 -6.14 -48.46 -12.54
C HIS A 152 -7.67 -48.61 -12.57
N LEU A 153 -8.27 -47.66 -13.30
CA LEU A 153 -9.25 -47.89 -14.36
C LEU A 153 -10.67 -48.37 -13.95
N LYS A 154 -11.63 -47.63 -14.50
CA LYS A 154 -12.88 -48.08 -15.17
C LYS A 154 -14.21 -47.68 -14.50
N ARG A 155 -15.05 -47.09 -15.37
CA ARG A 155 -16.53 -47.00 -15.41
C ARG A 155 -17.13 -45.75 -14.76
N GLN A 156 -17.55 -44.78 -15.57
CA GLN A 156 -18.85 -44.72 -16.28
C GLN A 156 -20.03 -44.51 -15.32
N GLY A 157 -20.66 -43.36 -15.54
CA GLY A 157 -22.00 -42.94 -15.17
C GLY A 157 -22.28 -41.69 -15.98
#